data_AF-A0A536AP73-F1
#
_entry.id   AF-A0A536AP73-F1
#
_cell.length_a   1.000
_cell.length_b   1.000
_cell.length_c   1.000
_cell.angle_alpha   90.00
_cell.angle_beta   90.00
_cell.angle_gamma   90.00
#
_symmetry.space_group_name_H-M   'P 1'
#
loop_
_entity.id
_entity.type
_entity.pdbx_description
1 polymer ?
#
loop_
_entity_poly.entity_id
_entity_poly.type
_entity_poly.pdbx_seq_one_letter_code
_entity_poly.pdbx_strand_id
1 'polypeptide(L)'
;MKDPVAAYHGLLEDERLAASSAEILVTGQREGRLAFGERPLCVALRPQLLTRKRFDQAVAASQGVYSALATLEKAVLKDDALRLELGLQGDEERLALAEPGFRSSSPAVRLDSFFADEVRFVEYNAESPAGMAYSDNLAAIFARLPVMKAFRKVFRGQFHPTRRRQLRAMLNAFRQWDRGAQPVIAIVDWEGLPTAPEFEMFKAFFEEGGIKTVICDPRALEFRGGKLYAQSIPVNLVYRRVLTSELLDRGDETRALRDAYVGGAVCVVNSFRAKLLHKKMSLAMLSDDRYQHLYTPAQRAAIRRHIPWTRRVRPELAVLGGTPEVFEPHHTVLVDRISHEVPYYRAHLKSAVLLGTTVINDPFWWEADEKFFECTLARGLGVAVPKTVVLPNKQYIPDIDHVRSLRNLQFPLDWEHIVAYTGMPAVLKPNTGGGWKDVFIVHSIEELITAFDQTGTKTMILQEFIDWDDYVRCICVGRKDILPIRYSPRAPFEERYQISQPVEGALREHAIKDARTLVEALGYDMDTVEFAVRGGVLYAIDFLNPAPACTRRTSRPPPTRRGR
;
A
#
# COMPACT_ATOMS: atom_id res chain seq x y z
N MET A 1 25.88 16.80 32.98
CA MET A 1 25.99 17.46 31.66
C MET A 1 24.58 17.90 31.27
N LYS A 2 24.33 19.18 30.95
CA LYS A 2 22.98 19.63 30.55
C LYS A 2 22.59 18.93 29.25
N ASP A 3 21.38 18.37 29.18
CA ASP A 3 20.82 17.81 27.96
C ASP A 3 20.80 18.92 26.87
N PRO A 4 21.48 18.73 25.72
CA PRO A 4 21.50 19.72 24.64
C PRO A 4 20.11 20.08 24.11
N VAL A 5 19.16 19.14 24.13
CA VAL A 5 17.79 19.41 23.65
C VAL A 5 17.06 20.32 24.64
N ALA A 6 17.02 19.94 25.92
CA ALA A 6 16.45 20.78 26.97
C ALA A 6 17.11 22.17 27.03
N ALA A 7 18.43 22.25 26.88
CA ALA A 7 19.15 23.52 26.87
C ALA A 7 18.78 24.39 25.67
N TYR A 8 18.56 23.81 24.49
CA TYR A 8 18.10 24.57 23.32
C TYR A 8 16.66 25.06 23.52
N HIS A 9 15.77 24.24 24.06
CA HIS A 9 14.40 24.64 24.37
C HIS A 9 14.34 25.73 25.44
N GLY A 10 15.16 25.65 26.48
CA GLY A 10 15.25 26.72 27.49
C GLY A 10 15.72 28.06 26.93
N LEU A 11 16.52 28.06 25.86
CA LEU A 11 16.84 29.31 25.14
C LEU A 11 15.64 29.88 24.37
N LEU A 12 14.72 29.02 23.91
CA LEU A 12 13.50 29.43 23.20
C LEU A 12 12.39 29.93 24.13
N GLU A 13 12.54 29.79 25.45
CA GLU A 13 11.65 30.41 26.44
C GLU A 13 11.81 31.94 26.49
N ASP A 14 12.94 32.48 26.01
CA ASP A 14 13.10 33.91 25.75
C ASP A 14 12.37 34.29 24.45
N GLU A 15 11.19 34.92 24.60
CA GLU A 15 10.33 35.32 23.49
C GLU A 15 11.05 36.21 22.46
N ARG A 16 11.96 37.09 22.88
CA ARG A 16 12.69 37.97 21.96
C ARG A 16 13.70 37.17 21.15
N LEU A 17 14.37 36.21 21.78
CA LEU A 17 15.33 35.33 21.10
C LEU A 17 14.61 34.39 20.12
N ALA A 18 13.47 33.85 20.52
CA ALA A 18 12.64 33.00 19.66
C ALA A 18 12.08 33.78 18.46
N ALA A 19 11.48 34.96 18.68
CA ALA A 19 10.90 35.79 17.63
C ALA A 19 11.95 36.24 16.60
N SER A 20 13.09 36.77 17.06
CA SER A 20 14.18 37.19 16.16
C SER A 20 14.79 36.02 15.38
N SER A 21 14.82 34.81 15.96
CA SER A 21 15.25 33.60 15.25
C SER A 21 14.22 33.14 14.22
N ALA A 22 12.92 33.24 14.53
CA ALA A 22 11.85 32.90 13.60
C ALA A 22 11.83 33.83 12.40
N GLU A 23 11.99 35.14 12.61
CA GLU A 23 12.06 36.12 11.53
C GLU A 23 13.22 35.83 10.56
N ILE A 24 14.42 35.55 11.09
CA ILE A 24 15.58 35.20 10.25
C ILE A 24 15.37 33.88 9.52
N LEU A 25 14.73 32.89 10.15
CA LEU A 25 14.44 31.61 9.51
C LEU A 25 13.42 31.77 8.37
N VAL A 26 12.35 32.53 8.59
CA VAL A 26 11.32 32.80 7.58
C VAL A 26 11.88 33.61 6.42
N THR A 27 12.51 34.74 6.72
CA THR A 27 13.09 35.63 5.70
C THR A 27 14.20 34.93 4.93
N GLY A 28 15.11 34.24 5.61
CA GLY A 28 16.20 33.51 4.98
C GLY A 28 15.72 32.38 4.06
N GLN A 29 14.64 31.67 4.42
CA GLN A 29 14.06 30.66 3.54
C GLN A 29 13.40 31.28 2.31
N ARG A 30 12.68 32.40 2.48
CA ARG A 30 12.07 33.14 1.36
C ARG A 30 13.11 33.64 0.38
N GLU A 31 14.14 34.33 0.86
CA GLU A 31 15.24 34.87 0.05
C GLU A 31 16.04 33.76 -0.62
N GLY A 32 16.30 32.67 0.11
CA GLY A 32 17.00 31.50 -0.40
C GLY A 32 16.16 30.61 -1.31
N ARG A 33 14.89 30.93 -1.57
CA ARG A 33 13.93 30.06 -2.30
C ARG A 33 13.90 28.62 -1.75
N LEU A 34 13.98 28.49 -0.42
CA LEU A 34 13.96 27.23 0.32
C LEU A 34 12.51 26.84 0.63
N ALA A 35 11.81 26.39 -0.42
CA ALA A 35 10.46 25.89 -0.32
C ALA A 35 10.26 24.64 -1.19
N PHE A 36 9.29 23.81 -0.80
CA PHE A 36 8.75 22.74 -1.64
C PHE A 36 7.37 23.18 -2.12
N GLY A 37 7.31 23.65 -3.37
CA GLY A 37 6.16 24.40 -3.86
C GLY A 37 6.02 25.70 -3.07
N GLU A 38 4.87 25.95 -2.48
CA GLU A 38 4.61 27.14 -1.66
C GLU A 38 4.99 26.97 -0.18
N ARG A 39 5.35 25.76 0.25
CA ARG A 39 5.60 25.46 1.67
C ARG A 39 7.07 25.64 2.02
N PRO A 40 7.41 26.40 3.09
CA PRO A 40 8.79 26.51 3.54
C PRO A 40 9.33 25.14 3.96
N LEU A 41 10.63 24.90 3.73
CA LEU A 41 11.24 23.60 4.06
C LEU A 41 11.25 23.30 5.57
N CYS A 42 11.29 24.33 6.41
CA CYS A 42 11.39 24.19 7.85
C CYS A 42 10.51 25.20 8.58
N VAL A 43 9.77 24.69 9.57
CA VAL A 43 8.94 25.50 10.49
C VAL A 43 9.42 25.43 11.94
N ALA A 44 10.47 24.66 12.22
CA ALA A 44 10.99 24.46 13.56
C ALA A 44 12.25 25.31 13.80
N LEU A 45 12.33 26.01 14.93
CA LEU A 45 13.51 26.82 15.30
C LEU A 45 14.68 25.99 15.81
N ARG A 46 14.43 24.75 16.26
CA ARG A 46 15.47 23.84 16.73
C ARG A 46 15.83 22.84 15.61
N PRO A 47 17.10 22.75 15.20
CA PRO A 47 17.52 21.69 14.29
C PRO A 47 17.58 20.34 15.04
N GLN A 48 17.62 19.25 14.29
CA GLN A 48 17.92 17.95 14.91
C GLN A 48 19.35 17.94 15.43
N LEU A 49 19.50 17.58 16.71
CA LEU A 49 20.79 17.50 17.38
C LEU A 49 21.17 16.02 17.52
N LEU A 50 22.35 15.66 17.02
CA LEU A 50 22.91 14.32 17.13
C LEU A 50 24.22 14.38 17.90
N THR A 51 24.37 13.49 18.88
CA THR A 51 25.67 13.30 19.54
C THR A 51 26.65 12.66 18.57
N ARG A 52 27.95 12.86 18.79
CA ARG A 52 28.99 12.23 17.96
C ARG A 52 28.84 10.71 17.92
N LYS A 53 28.55 10.08 19.06
CA LYS A 53 28.29 8.63 19.16
C LYS A 53 27.13 8.20 18.26
N ARG A 54 25.99 8.90 18.30
CA ARG A 54 24.82 8.58 17.46
C ARG A 54 25.11 8.81 15.98
N PHE A 55 25.85 9.86 15.64
CA PHE A 55 26.29 10.10 14.26
C PHE A 55 27.19 8.97 13.75
N ASP A 56 28.20 8.56 14.52
CA ASP A 56 29.10 7.46 14.14
C ASP A 56 28.34 6.12 14.00
N GLN A 57 27.34 5.86 14.86
CA GLN A 57 26.44 4.72 14.72
C GLN A 57 25.63 4.76 13.41
N ALA A 58 25.09 5.93 13.04
CA ALA A 58 24.37 6.11 11.77
C ALA A 58 25.27 5.85 10.56
N VAL A 59 26.51 6.35 10.60
CA VAL A 59 27.51 6.16 9.55
C VAL A 59 27.89 4.68 9.43
N ALA A 60 28.19 4.01 10.53
CA ALA A 60 28.53 2.59 10.54
C ALA A 60 27.38 1.71 10.02
N ALA A 61 26.14 1.99 10.45
CA ALA A 61 24.95 1.31 9.97
C ALA A 61 24.76 1.49 8.45
N SER A 62 24.90 2.74 7.98
CA SER A 62 24.77 3.07 6.55
C SER A 62 25.84 2.36 5.72
N GLN A 63 27.09 2.32 6.19
CA GLN A 63 28.20 1.62 5.52
C GLN A 63 27.99 0.11 5.48
N GLY A 64 27.49 -0.49 6.57
CA GLY A 64 27.20 -1.92 6.63
C GLY A 64 26.14 -2.35 5.61
N VAL A 65 25.02 -1.61 5.56
CA VAL A 65 23.94 -1.87 4.60
C VAL A 65 24.35 -1.56 3.17
N TYR A 66 25.04 -0.44 2.93
CA TYR A 66 25.56 -0.09 1.61
C TYR A 66 26.53 -1.14 1.07
N SER A 67 27.39 -1.70 1.93
CA SER A 67 28.28 -2.81 1.57
C SER A 67 27.51 -4.06 1.15
N ALA A 68 26.46 -4.44 1.90
CA ALA A 68 25.62 -5.58 1.56
C ALA A 68 24.87 -5.37 0.23
N LEU A 69 24.34 -4.17 0.00
CA LEU A 69 23.72 -3.77 -1.27
C LEU A 69 24.72 -3.87 -2.43
N ALA A 70 25.97 -3.41 -2.26
CA ALA A 70 26.99 -3.53 -3.28
C ALA A 70 27.34 -5.01 -3.60
N THR A 71 27.30 -5.91 -2.61
CA THR A 71 27.42 -7.35 -2.86
C THR A 71 26.23 -7.88 -3.65
N LEU A 72 25.01 -7.49 -3.28
CA LEU A 72 23.79 -7.87 -4.02
C LEU A 72 23.85 -7.38 -5.47
N GLU A 73 24.27 -6.13 -5.73
CA GLU A 73 24.43 -5.58 -7.09
C GLU A 73 25.29 -6.51 -7.96
N LYS A 74 26.44 -6.94 -7.44
CA LYS A 74 27.36 -7.82 -8.17
C LYS A 74 26.77 -9.20 -8.43
N ALA A 75 25.95 -9.72 -7.51
CA ALA A 75 25.30 -11.00 -7.67
C ALA A 75 24.19 -10.92 -8.73
N VAL A 76 23.31 -9.92 -8.63
CA VAL A 76 22.22 -9.73 -9.60
C VAL A 76 22.76 -9.43 -10.99
N LEU A 77 23.87 -8.70 -11.16
CA LEU A 77 24.48 -8.49 -12.48
C LEU A 77 24.93 -9.78 -13.19
N LYS A 78 25.14 -10.87 -12.45
CA LYS A 78 25.65 -12.15 -12.97
C LYS A 78 24.61 -13.26 -13.06
N ASP A 79 23.46 -13.08 -12.41
CA ASP A 79 22.46 -14.13 -12.22
C ASP A 79 21.07 -13.62 -12.58
N ASP A 80 20.51 -14.18 -13.65
CA ASP A 80 19.21 -13.84 -14.21
C ASP A 80 18.06 -14.19 -13.24
N ALA A 81 18.18 -15.30 -12.49
CA ALA A 81 17.18 -15.69 -11.51
C ALA A 81 17.14 -14.69 -10.33
N LEU A 82 18.29 -14.21 -9.88
CA LEU A 82 18.35 -13.14 -8.88
C LEU A 82 17.81 -11.81 -9.42
N ARG A 83 18.01 -11.48 -10.70
CA ARG A 83 17.40 -10.27 -11.30
C ARG A 83 15.89 -10.36 -11.41
N LEU A 84 15.34 -11.52 -11.75
CA LEU A 84 13.90 -11.74 -11.84
C LEU A 84 13.19 -11.45 -10.50
N GLU A 85 13.85 -11.71 -9.37
CA GLU A 85 13.31 -11.39 -8.03
C GLU A 85 13.09 -9.88 -7.83
N LEU A 86 13.91 -9.03 -8.46
CA LEU A 86 13.79 -7.57 -8.38
C LEU A 86 12.53 -7.03 -9.08
N GLY A 87 11.92 -7.82 -9.97
CA GLY A 87 10.70 -7.45 -10.69
C GLY A 87 10.88 -6.22 -11.58
N LEU A 88 12.01 -6.15 -12.30
CA LEU A 88 12.28 -5.11 -13.29
C LEU A 88 11.40 -5.30 -14.54
N GLN A 89 11.00 -4.20 -15.18
CA GLN A 89 10.45 -4.23 -16.52
C GLN A 89 11.57 -4.48 -17.55
N GLY A 90 11.26 -5.03 -18.72
CA GLY A 90 12.28 -5.38 -19.72
C GLY A 90 13.18 -4.20 -20.12
N ASP A 91 12.61 -3.02 -20.34
CA ASP A 91 13.39 -1.82 -20.65
C ASP A 91 14.19 -1.27 -19.45
N GLU A 92 13.68 -1.44 -18.22
CA GLU A 92 14.44 -1.09 -17.00
C GLU A 92 15.69 -1.98 -16.89
N GLU A 93 15.54 -3.29 -17.12
CA GLU A 93 16.63 -4.25 -17.09
C GLU A 93 17.65 -3.96 -18.21
N ARG A 94 17.20 -3.71 -19.44
CA ARG A 94 18.10 -3.37 -20.56
C ARG A 94 18.99 -2.18 -20.22
N LEU A 95 18.41 -1.10 -19.69
CA LEU A 95 19.18 0.08 -19.30
C LEU A 95 20.08 -0.21 -18.10
N ALA A 96 19.61 -0.99 -17.13
CA ALA A 96 20.39 -1.30 -15.95
C ALA A 96 21.63 -2.17 -16.25
N LEU A 97 21.54 -3.05 -17.25
CA LEU A 97 22.65 -3.90 -17.67
C LEU A 97 23.71 -3.17 -18.50
N ALA A 98 23.39 -2.02 -19.12
CA ALA A 98 24.36 -1.24 -19.88
C ALA A 98 25.51 -0.71 -18.98
N GLU A 99 26.74 -0.74 -19.50
CA GLU A 99 27.94 -0.35 -18.76
C GLU A 99 28.02 1.18 -18.54
N PRO A 100 28.06 1.66 -17.29
CA PRO A 100 28.12 3.09 -16.99
C PRO A 100 29.53 3.68 -17.16
N GLY A 101 30.56 2.85 -17.31
CA GLY A 101 31.96 3.28 -17.42
C GLY A 101 32.60 3.73 -16.11
N PHE A 102 31.98 3.45 -14.96
CA PHE A 102 32.56 3.68 -13.62
C PHE A 102 32.11 2.61 -12.62
N ARG A 103 32.88 2.44 -11.54
CA ARG A 103 32.78 1.25 -10.66
C ARG A 103 31.50 1.15 -9.84
N SER A 104 30.93 2.26 -9.39
CA SER A 104 29.79 2.28 -8.48
C SER A 104 28.57 2.77 -9.24
N SER A 105 27.56 1.91 -9.43
CA SER A 105 26.36 2.26 -10.21
C SER A 105 25.58 3.45 -9.64
N SER A 106 25.65 3.63 -8.31
CA SER A 106 25.02 4.71 -7.55
C SER A 106 26.06 5.43 -6.67
N PRO A 107 26.91 6.32 -7.23
CA PRO A 107 27.96 7.01 -6.46
C PRO A 107 27.43 7.90 -5.33
N ALA A 108 26.17 8.32 -5.41
CA ALA A 108 25.49 9.09 -4.39
C ALA A 108 24.14 8.47 -4.04
N VAL A 109 23.91 8.12 -2.78
CA VAL A 109 22.66 7.46 -2.37
C VAL A 109 22.15 8.07 -1.08
N ARG A 110 20.83 8.00 -0.89
CA ARG A 110 20.20 8.34 0.39
C ARG A 110 19.53 7.11 0.97
N LEU A 111 19.94 6.75 2.18
CA LEU A 111 19.32 5.68 2.96
C LEU A 111 18.39 6.32 3.98
N ASP A 112 17.09 6.09 3.85
CA ASP A 112 16.11 6.69 4.74
C ASP A 112 15.81 5.71 5.89
N SER A 113 15.87 6.22 7.12
CA SER A 113 15.81 5.40 8.33
C SER A 113 14.99 6.03 9.45
N PHE A 114 14.43 5.19 10.31
CA PHE A 114 13.97 5.59 11.63
C PHE A 114 15.12 5.44 12.64
N PHE A 115 15.30 6.47 13.46
CA PHE A 115 16.41 6.59 14.41
C PHE A 115 15.90 6.55 15.86
N ALA A 116 15.38 5.38 16.27
CA ALA A 116 14.95 5.09 17.64
C ALA A 116 16.17 4.60 18.46
N ASP A 117 16.03 3.49 19.20
CA ASP A 117 17.15 2.83 19.88
C ASP A 117 18.13 2.19 18.88
N GLU A 118 17.60 1.73 17.74
CA GLU A 118 18.38 1.20 16.62
C GLU A 118 18.08 1.96 15.31
N VAL A 119 19.05 1.93 14.40
CA VAL A 119 18.90 2.46 13.05
C VAL A 119 18.26 1.39 12.18
N ARG A 120 17.07 1.65 11.64
CA ARG A 120 16.39 0.73 10.71
C ARG A 120 16.08 1.45 9.40
N PHE A 121 16.60 0.94 8.30
CA PHE A 121 16.42 1.52 6.97
C PHE A 121 15.15 0.99 6.31
N VAL A 122 14.36 1.89 5.76
CA VAL A 122 13.10 1.58 5.06
C VAL A 122 13.18 1.87 3.56
N GLU A 123 14.19 2.63 3.13
CA GLU A 123 14.36 2.97 1.72
C GLU A 123 15.82 3.15 1.33
N TYR A 124 16.13 2.70 0.11
CA TYR A 124 17.41 2.92 -0.57
C TYR A 124 17.18 3.74 -1.84
N ASN A 125 17.32 5.06 -1.71
CA ASN A 125 17.18 6.00 -2.81
C ASN A 125 18.48 6.03 -3.63
N ALA A 126 18.57 5.08 -4.56
CA ALA A 126 19.76 4.83 -5.38
C ALA A 126 19.79 5.63 -6.68
N GLU A 127 18.65 6.02 -7.24
CA GLU A 127 18.63 6.71 -8.54
C GLU A 127 18.93 8.20 -8.40
N SER A 128 18.11 8.94 -7.65
CA SER A 128 18.12 10.40 -7.67
C SER A 128 17.84 10.99 -6.28
N PRO A 129 18.78 10.85 -5.32
CA PRO A 129 18.58 11.40 -3.98
C PRO A 129 18.47 12.93 -4.00
N ALA A 130 17.45 13.46 -3.34
CA ALA A 130 17.16 14.90 -3.23
C ALA A 130 17.47 15.45 -1.83
N GLY A 131 17.51 16.79 -1.72
CA GLY A 131 17.52 17.52 -0.44
C GLY A 131 18.89 18.01 0.02
N MET A 132 19.96 17.70 -0.71
CA MET A 132 21.34 18.05 -0.33
C MET A 132 21.60 19.56 -0.40
N ALA A 133 21.27 20.20 -1.52
CA ALA A 133 21.52 21.63 -1.67
C ALA A 133 20.55 22.44 -0.77
N TYR A 134 19.31 21.97 -0.63
CA TYR A 134 18.37 22.53 0.33
C TYR A 134 18.90 22.46 1.77
N SER A 135 19.37 21.30 2.22
CA SER A 135 19.88 21.10 3.58
C SER A 135 21.09 21.98 3.87
N ASP A 136 22.01 22.11 2.92
CA ASP A 136 23.22 22.93 3.08
C ASP A 136 22.88 24.43 3.18
N ASN A 137 21.95 24.92 2.35
CA ASN A 137 21.49 26.31 2.40
C ASN A 137 20.67 26.59 3.67
N LEU A 138 19.82 25.65 4.09
CA LEU A 138 19.09 25.75 5.35
C LEU A 138 20.05 25.78 6.55
N ALA A 139 21.07 24.92 6.57
CA ALA A 139 22.11 24.91 7.60
C ALA A 139 22.86 26.25 7.71
N ALA A 140 23.08 26.95 6.58
CA ALA A 140 23.68 28.28 6.56
C ALA A 140 22.77 29.35 7.19
N ILE A 141 21.44 29.22 7.08
CA ILE A 141 20.47 30.06 7.82
C ILE A 141 20.52 29.71 9.31
N PHE A 142 20.42 28.43 9.65
CA PHE A 142 20.46 27.96 11.04
C PHE A 142 21.73 28.43 11.78
N ALA A 143 22.88 28.41 11.10
CA ALA A 143 24.14 28.89 11.67
C ALA A 143 24.13 30.38 12.07
N ARG A 144 23.24 31.18 11.47
CA ARG A 144 23.11 32.62 11.72
C ARG A 144 22.03 32.96 12.76
N LEU A 145 21.15 32.02 13.11
CA LEU A 145 20.06 32.25 14.05
C LEU A 145 20.59 32.71 15.43
N PRO A 146 20.00 33.75 16.04
CA PRO A 146 20.33 34.21 17.38
C PRO A 146 20.34 33.06 18.41
N VAL A 147 19.31 32.21 18.41
CA VAL A 147 19.23 31.06 19.31
C VAL A 147 20.38 30.06 19.09
N MET A 148 20.80 29.83 17.83
CA MET A 148 21.94 28.95 17.53
C MET A 148 23.27 29.57 18.00
N LYS A 149 23.44 30.89 17.85
CA LYS A 149 24.61 31.60 18.37
C LYS A 149 24.69 31.52 19.89
N ALA A 150 23.56 31.68 20.59
CA ALA A 150 23.48 31.53 22.03
C ALA A 150 23.80 30.09 22.47
N PHE A 151 23.20 29.10 21.80
CA PHE A 151 23.45 27.68 22.06
C PHE A 151 24.93 27.31 21.92
N ARG A 152 25.60 27.84 20.90
CA ARG A 152 27.03 27.60 20.62
C ARG A 152 28.00 28.18 21.66
N LYS A 153 27.55 29.05 22.57
CA LYS A 153 28.36 29.51 23.71
C LYS A 153 28.60 28.38 24.72
N VAL A 154 27.70 27.40 24.79
CA VAL A 154 27.73 26.30 25.75
C VAL A 154 28.08 24.97 25.08
N PHE A 155 27.56 24.73 23.87
CA PHE A 155 27.74 23.46 23.15
C PHE A 155 28.56 23.64 21.88
N ARG A 156 29.53 22.74 21.66
CA ARG A 156 30.30 22.68 20.40
C ARG A 156 29.61 21.74 19.42
N GLY A 157 29.50 22.13 18.17
CA GLY A 157 28.91 21.32 17.12
C GLY A 157 29.08 21.95 15.73
N GLN A 158 28.85 21.16 14.69
CA GLN A 158 28.96 21.60 13.29
C GLN A 158 27.80 21.04 12.47
N PHE A 159 27.44 21.76 11.41
CA PHE A 159 26.59 21.21 10.36
C PHE A 159 27.42 20.36 9.40
N HIS A 160 26.81 19.35 8.80
CA HIS A 160 27.47 18.42 7.88
C HIS A 160 27.01 18.68 6.44
N PRO A 161 27.70 19.55 5.68
CA PRO A 161 27.32 19.85 4.31
C PRO A 161 27.52 18.65 3.37
N THR A 162 26.60 18.51 2.41
CA THR A 162 26.48 17.35 1.53
C THR A 162 26.69 17.69 0.06
N ARG A 163 26.36 18.90 -0.41
CA ARG A 163 26.44 19.28 -1.85
C ARG A 163 27.86 19.18 -2.42
N ARG A 164 28.87 19.51 -1.60
CA ARG A 164 30.30 19.34 -1.98
C ARG A 164 30.68 17.86 -2.12
N ARG A 165 30.10 16.98 -1.30
CA ARG A 165 30.32 15.52 -1.39
C ARG A 165 29.65 14.96 -2.64
N GLN A 166 28.45 15.46 -2.98
CA GLN A 166 27.77 15.14 -4.23
C GLN A 166 28.62 15.47 -5.45
N LEU A 167 29.09 16.72 -5.56
CA LEU A 167 29.94 17.13 -6.68
C LEU A 167 31.20 16.26 -6.77
N ARG A 168 31.85 15.99 -5.63
CA ARG A 168 33.02 15.10 -5.60
C ARG A 168 32.69 13.69 -6.08
N ALA A 169 31.54 13.11 -5.71
CA ALA A 169 31.12 11.79 -6.16
C ALA A 169 30.91 11.77 -7.68
N MET A 170 30.24 12.77 -8.24
CA MET A 170 30.04 12.92 -9.68
C MET A 170 31.37 13.06 -10.44
N LEU A 171 32.27 13.94 -9.99
CA LEU A 171 33.58 14.12 -10.62
C LEU A 171 34.49 12.90 -10.49
N ASN A 172 34.33 12.10 -9.42
CA ASN A 172 35.04 10.83 -9.28
C ASN A 172 34.53 9.78 -10.28
N ALA A 173 33.22 9.73 -10.53
CA ALA A 173 32.64 8.85 -11.54
C ALA A 173 33.05 9.31 -12.95
N PHE A 174 32.98 10.61 -13.22
CA PHE A 174 33.40 11.20 -14.49
C PHE A 174 34.86 10.91 -14.83
N ARG A 175 35.78 11.09 -13.87
CA ARG A 175 37.21 10.76 -14.07
C ARG A 175 37.49 9.27 -14.31
N GLN A 176 36.59 8.38 -13.90
CA GLN A 176 36.69 6.96 -14.24
C GLN A 176 36.21 6.69 -15.66
N TRP A 177 35.17 7.41 -16.10
CA TRP A 177 34.58 7.32 -17.43
C TRP A 177 35.49 7.95 -18.51
N ASP A 178 36.00 9.16 -18.28
CA ASP A 178 36.98 9.84 -19.14
C ASP A 178 37.95 10.68 -18.29
N ARG A 179 39.24 10.35 -18.36
CA ARG A 179 40.29 11.02 -17.57
C ARG A 179 40.74 12.36 -18.18
N GLY A 180 40.57 12.55 -19.48
CA GLY A 180 41.14 13.68 -20.22
C GLY A 180 40.13 14.80 -20.49
N ALA A 181 38.83 14.51 -20.41
CA ALA A 181 37.79 15.49 -20.66
C ALA A 181 37.57 16.47 -19.48
N GLN A 182 37.17 17.69 -19.81
CA GLN A 182 36.59 18.63 -18.84
C GLN A 182 35.07 18.40 -18.75
N PRO A 183 34.48 18.40 -17.55
CA PRO A 183 33.05 18.14 -17.40
C PRO A 183 32.21 19.35 -17.84
N VAL A 184 31.15 19.08 -18.58
CA VAL A 184 30.04 19.98 -18.84
C VAL A 184 28.78 19.27 -18.35
N ILE A 185 28.16 19.82 -17.30
CA ILE A 185 27.09 19.15 -16.55
C ILE A 185 25.72 19.51 -17.13
N ALA A 186 24.88 18.50 -17.37
CA ALA A 186 23.44 18.67 -17.51
C ALA A 186 22.73 18.15 -16.25
N ILE A 187 22.00 19.01 -15.54
CA ILE A 187 21.04 18.58 -14.51
C ILE A 187 19.73 18.27 -15.23
N VAL A 188 19.32 17.01 -15.21
CA VAL A 188 18.20 16.53 -16.03
C VAL A 188 17.03 16.12 -15.16
N ASP A 189 15.93 16.87 -15.24
CA ASP A 189 14.64 16.61 -14.60
C ASP A 189 13.50 17.33 -15.34
N TRP A 190 12.25 17.01 -15.00
CA TRP A 190 11.07 17.64 -15.61
C TRP A 190 10.93 19.13 -15.27
N GLU A 191 10.47 19.91 -16.25
CA GLU A 191 10.07 21.29 -16.01
C GLU A 191 8.85 21.40 -15.08
N GLY A 192 8.79 22.49 -14.31
CA GLY A 192 7.66 22.80 -13.43
C GLY A 192 7.61 22.01 -12.12
N LEU A 193 8.61 21.18 -11.83
CA LEU A 193 8.65 20.44 -10.56
C LEU A 193 8.89 21.37 -9.35
N PRO A 194 8.27 21.08 -8.19
CA PRO A 194 8.52 21.81 -6.93
C PRO A 194 9.99 21.84 -6.49
N THR A 195 10.82 20.93 -7.00
CA THR A 195 12.25 20.78 -6.71
C THR A 195 13.16 21.63 -7.59
N ALA A 196 12.62 22.34 -8.59
CA ALA A 196 13.39 23.19 -9.50
C ALA A 196 14.35 24.18 -8.78
N PRO A 197 13.97 24.82 -7.64
CA PRO A 197 14.90 25.68 -6.91
C PRO A 197 16.18 24.95 -6.46
N GLU A 198 16.12 23.65 -6.15
CA GLU A 198 17.31 22.88 -5.78
C GLU A 198 18.30 22.76 -6.94
N PHE A 199 17.80 22.63 -8.17
CA PHE A 199 18.64 22.51 -9.36
C PHE A 199 19.39 23.80 -9.64
N GLU A 200 18.72 24.94 -9.46
CA GLU A 200 19.36 26.26 -9.54
C GLU A 200 20.45 26.43 -8.47
N MET A 201 20.23 25.95 -7.24
CA MET A 201 21.25 25.96 -6.19
C MET A 201 22.47 25.09 -6.55
N PHE A 202 22.24 23.93 -7.15
CA PHE A 202 23.34 23.08 -7.64
C PHE A 202 24.07 23.71 -8.82
N LYS A 203 23.34 24.27 -9.79
CA LYS A 203 23.90 24.97 -10.96
C LYS A 203 24.81 26.10 -10.50
N ALA A 204 24.32 27.00 -9.65
CA ALA A 204 25.13 28.09 -9.10
C ALA A 204 26.38 27.57 -8.38
N PHE A 205 26.24 26.55 -7.54
CA PHE A 205 27.37 25.95 -6.82
C PHE A 205 28.41 25.28 -7.75
N PHE A 206 27.98 24.67 -8.86
CA PHE A 206 28.89 24.07 -9.83
C PHE A 206 29.61 25.14 -10.67
N GLU A 207 28.90 26.20 -11.06
CA GLU A 207 29.45 27.32 -11.82
C GLU A 207 30.43 28.17 -10.99
N GLU A 208 30.16 28.38 -9.69
CA GLU A 208 31.14 28.94 -8.74
C GLU A 208 32.44 28.12 -8.68
N GLY A 209 32.33 26.81 -8.90
CA GLY A 209 33.47 25.89 -9.02
C GLY A 209 34.11 25.85 -10.41
N GLY A 210 33.68 26.69 -11.35
CA GLY A 210 34.20 26.77 -12.72
C GLY A 210 33.67 25.69 -13.67
N ILE A 211 32.60 24.98 -13.31
CA ILE A 211 32.05 23.89 -14.13
C ILE A 211 30.80 24.38 -14.86
N LYS A 212 30.87 24.41 -16.19
CA LYS A 212 29.74 24.77 -17.04
C LYS A 212 28.57 23.82 -16.79
N THR A 213 27.41 24.37 -16.44
CA THR A 213 26.24 23.58 -16.04
C THR A 213 24.97 24.12 -16.69
N VAL A 214 24.12 23.22 -17.18
CA VAL A 214 22.79 23.53 -17.74
C VAL A 214 21.72 22.70 -17.04
N ILE A 215 20.51 23.25 -16.88
CA ILE A 215 19.32 22.51 -16.42
C ILE A 215 18.47 22.24 -17.66
N CYS A 216 18.03 21.01 -17.84
CA CYS A 216 17.36 20.59 -19.08
C CYS A 216 16.24 19.59 -18.81
N ASP A 217 15.09 19.80 -19.44
CA ASP A 217 14.06 18.78 -19.55
C ASP A 217 14.58 17.58 -20.37
N PRO A 218 14.33 16.32 -19.96
CA PRO A 218 14.74 15.15 -20.73
C PRO A 218 14.32 15.17 -22.21
N ARG A 219 13.19 15.81 -22.53
CA ARG A 219 12.63 15.93 -23.89
C ARG A 219 13.39 16.90 -24.78
N ALA A 220 14.13 17.83 -24.18
CA ALA A 220 14.94 18.81 -24.89
C ALA A 220 16.38 18.32 -25.16
N LEU A 221 16.69 17.07 -24.79
CA LEU A 221 17.98 16.46 -25.07
C LEU A 221 18.03 15.94 -26.51
N GLU A 222 19.14 16.22 -27.19
CA GLU A 222 19.40 15.70 -28.53
C GLU A 222 20.64 14.81 -28.51
N PHE A 223 20.52 13.59 -29.03
CA PHE A 223 21.67 12.72 -29.25
C PHE A 223 21.99 12.67 -30.74
N ARG A 224 23.10 13.30 -31.14
CA ARG A 224 23.53 13.37 -32.54
C ARG A 224 25.04 13.39 -32.67
N GLY A 225 25.57 12.74 -33.70
CA GLY A 225 27.02 12.68 -33.96
C GLY A 225 27.82 12.11 -32.79
N GLY A 226 27.27 11.15 -32.04
CA GLY A 226 27.93 10.53 -30.88
C GLY A 226 28.09 11.44 -29.66
N LYS A 227 27.35 12.56 -29.59
CA LYS A 227 27.37 13.50 -28.45
C LYS A 227 25.96 13.83 -28.00
N LEU A 228 25.78 14.01 -26.70
CA LEU A 228 24.55 14.49 -26.11
C LEU A 228 24.58 16.03 -26.04
N TYR A 229 23.48 16.67 -26.43
CA TYR A 229 23.30 18.11 -26.38
C TYR A 229 22.11 18.46 -25.51
N ALA A 230 22.29 19.50 -24.69
CA ALA A 230 21.23 20.14 -23.93
C ALA A 230 21.21 21.63 -24.32
N GLN A 231 20.10 22.14 -24.85
CA GLN A 231 20.00 23.53 -25.34
C GLN A 231 21.14 23.89 -26.33
N SER A 232 21.43 23.00 -27.28
CA SER A 232 22.56 23.11 -28.23
C SER A 232 23.98 23.11 -27.61
N ILE A 233 24.12 22.94 -26.29
CA ILE A 233 25.41 22.82 -25.62
C ILE A 233 25.80 21.34 -25.53
N PRO A 234 26.99 20.93 -26.01
CA PRO A 234 27.45 19.55 -25.83
C PRO A 234 27.73 19.29 -24.35
N VAL A 235 27.11 18.25 -23.81
CA VAL A 235 27.22 17.82 -22.40
C VAL A 235 27.79 16.42 -22.33
N ASN A 236 28.66 16.17 -21.36
CA ASN A 236 29.34 14.87 -21.18
C ASN A 236 29.16 14.28 -19.77
N LEU A 237 28.56 15.04 -18.84
CA LEU A 237 28.20 14.58 -17.51
C LEU A 237 26.73 14.93 -17.22
N VAL A 238 25.88 13.94 -17.02
CA VAL A 238 24.48 14.13 -16.64
C VAL A 238 24.34 13.91 -15.14
N TYR A 239 23.92 14.93 -14.40
CA TYR A 239 23.35 14.78 -13.07
C TYR A 239 21.88 14.39 -13.20
N ARG A 240 21.61 13.10 -13.14
CA ARG A 240 20.27 12.55 -13.36
C ARG A 240 19.40 12.72 -12.12
N ARG A 241 18.36 13.56 -12.24
CA ARG A 241 17.35 13.77 -11.19
C ARG A 241 16.02 13.08 -11.53
N VAL A 242 15.73 12.89 -12.81
CA VAL A 242 14.61 12.11 -13.32
C VAL A 242 14.73 10.59 -13.05
N LEU A 243 13.61 9.95 -12.72
CA LEU A 243 13.54 8.51 -12.48
C LEU A 243 13.51 7.69 -13.77
N THR A 244 14.08 6.48 -13.74
CA THR A 244 14.08 5.60 -14.93
C THR A 244 12.68 5.28 -15.42
N SER A 245 11.74 4.99 -14.49
CA SER A 245 10.36 4.66 -14.84
C SER A 245 9.64 5.81 -15.56
N GLU A 246 9.85 7.05 -15.10
CA GLU A 246 9.25 8.23 -15.73
C GLU A 246 9.78 8.48 -17.14
N LEU A 247 11.08 8.23 -17.37
CA LEU A 247 11.65 8.31 -18.72
C LEU A 247 11.04 7.26 -19.65
N LEU A 248 10.88 6.03 -19.16
CA LEU A 248 10.31 4.92 -19.94
C LEU A 248 8.83 5.16 -20.27
N ASP A 249 8.04 5.69 -19.32
CA ASP A 249 6.62 6.00 -19.52
C ASP A 249 6.38 7.05 -20.62
N ARG A 250 7.37 7.91 -20.90
CA ARG A 250 7.33 8.91 -21.98
C ARG A 250 7.79 8.40 -23.34
N GLY A 251 8.22 7.14 -23.43
CA GLY A 251 8.58 6.51 -24.70
C GLY A 251 9.66 7.29 -25.47
N ASP A 252 9.42 7.54 -26.75
CA ASP A 252 10.43 8.10 -27.66
C ASP A 252 10.87 9.53 -27.35
N GLU A 253 10.04 10.32 -26.65
CA GLU A 253 10.37 11.70 -26.28
C GLU A 253 11.65 11.81 -25.43
N THR A 254 12.03 10.74 -24.73
CA THR A 254 13.20 10.72 -23.82
C THR A 254 14.33 9.83 -24.33
N ARG A 255 14.25 9.38 -25.59
CA ARG A 255 15.17 8.42 -26.19
C ARG A 255 16.62 8.92 -26.19
N ALA A 256 16.86 10.21 -26.41
CA ALA A 256 18.21 10.77 -26.53
C ALA A 256 19.12 10.44 -25.34
N LEU A 257 18.65 10.61 -24.09
CA LEU A 257 19.43 10.31 -22.90
C LEU A 257 19.74 8.80 -22.78
N ARG A 258 18.74 7.97 -23.08
CA ARG A 258 18.85 6.50 -22.99
C ARG A 258 19.85 5.97 -24.02
N ASP A 259 19.74 6.42 -25.27
CA ASP A 259 20.62 6.00 -26.35
C ASP A 259 22.05 6.52 -26.15
N ALA A 260 22.23 7.76 -25.68
CA ALA A 260 23.55 8.28 -25.34
C ALA A 260 24.21 7.50 -24.19
N TYR A 261 23.43 7.08 -23.19
CA TYR A 261 23.93 6.26 -22.10
C TYR A 261 24.31 4.85 -22.58
N VAL A 262 23.43 4.16 -23.31
CA VAL A 262 23.69 2.81 -23.83
C VAL A 262 24.87 2.81 -24.81
N GLY A 263 24.99 3.86 -25.63
CA GLY A 263 26.11 4.06 -26.55
C GLY A 263 27.41 4.51 -25.88
N GLY A 264 27.43 4.72 -24.55
CA GLY A 264 28.61 5.15 -23.81
C GLY A 264 29.08 6.58 -24.14
N ALA A 265 28.22 7.41 -24.73
CA ALA A 265 28.54 8.75 -25.21
C ALA A 265 28.47 9.83 -24.11
N VAL A 266 27.94 9.51 -22.94
CA VAL A 266 27.77 10.44 -21.81
C VAL A 266 27.91 9.71 -20.48
N CYS A 267 28.53 10.37 -19.50
CA CYS A 267 28.59 9.87 -18.13
C CYS A 267 27.29 10.25 -17.39
N VAL A 268 26.47 9.28 -17.01
CA VAL A 268 25.20 9.53 -16.28
C VAL A 268 25.35 9.18 -14.81
N VAL A 269 25.18 10.17 -13.91
CA VAL A 269 25.30 10.01 -12.45
C VAL A 269 24.01 10.41 -11.74
N ASN A 270 23.35 9.53 -10.99
CA ASN A 270 23.62 8.08 -10.92
C ASN A 270 23.20 7.39 -12.22
N SER A 271 23.83 6.26 -12.52
CA SER A 271 23.58 5.51 -13.75
C SER A 271 22.18 4.89 -13.77
N PHE A 272 21.74 4.40 -14.94
CA PHE A 272 20.51 3.60 -15.02
C PHE A 272 20.64 2.25 -14.29
N ARG A 273 21.86 1.72 -14.14
CA ARG A 273 22.15 0.51 -13.34
C ARG A 273 21.75 0.63 -11.88
N ALA A 274 21.66 1.85 -11.34
CA ALA A 274 21.11 2.11 -10.01
C ALA A 274 19.69 1.54 -9.82
N LYS A 275 18.92 1.35 -10.91
CA LYS A 275 17.55 0.80 -10.87
C LYS A 275 17.48 -0.59 -10.25
N LEU A 276 18.53 -1.41 -10.40
CA LEU A 276 18.61 -2.76 -9.84
C LEU A 276 18.30 -2.76 -8.35
N LEU A 277 18.87 -1.82 -7.61
CA LEU A 277 18.77 -1.80 -6.16
C LEU A 277 17.76 -0.79 -5.63
N HIS A 278 17.32 0.17 -6.45
CA HIS A 278 16.35 1.19 -6.03
C HIS A 278 14.98 0.62 -5.63
N LYS A 279 14.56 -0.49 -6.25
CA LYS A 279 13.29 -1.14 -5.88
C LYS A 279 13.37 -1.69 -4.46
N LYS A 280 12.29 -1.54 -3.67
CA LYS A 280 12.18 -2.08 -2.30
C LYS A 280 12.39 -3.61 -2.24
N MET A 281 12.28 -4.30 -3.37
CA MET A 281 12.68 -5.70 -3.53
C MET A 281 14.13 -5.98 -3.13
N SER A 282 15.05 -5.02 -3.26
CA SER A 282 16.43 -5.19 -2.78
C SER A 282 16.49 -5.41 -1.27
N LEU A 283 15.64 -4.74 -0.48
CA LEU A 283 15.53 -4.96 0.97
C LEU A 283 14.90 -6.32 1.29
N ALA A 284 13.92 -6.76 0.49
CA ALA A 284 13.34 -8.09 0.61
C ALA A 284 14.41 -9.18 0.40
N MET A 285 15.24 -9.05 -0.65
CA MET A 285 16.32 -9.97 -0.93
C MET A 285 17.41 -9.95 0.15
N LEU A 286 17.78 -8.77 0.69
CA LEU A 286 18.74 -8.71 1.80
C LEU A 286 18.26 -9.51 3.01
N SER A 287 16.98 -9.42 3.35
CA SER A 287 16.41 -10.08 4.52
C SER A 287 15.96 -11.53 4.28
N ASP A 288 16.15 -12.08 3.07
CA ASP A 288 15.73 -13.44 2.68
C ASP A 288 16.84 -14.46 2.96
N ASP A 289 16.49 -15.50 3.72
CA ASP A 289 17.44 -16.50 4.20
C ASP A 289 18.07 -17.30 3.06
N ARG A 290 17.36 -17.45 1.94
CA ARG A 290 17.87 -18.10 0.72
C ARG A 290 19.14 -17.44 0.18
N TYR A 291 19.27 -16.12 0.37
CA TYR A 291 20.38 -15.33 -0.18
C TYR A 291 21.48 -15.02 0.85
N GLN A 292 21.39 -15.53 2.09
CA GLN A 292 22.41 -15.29 3.12
C GLN A 292 23.82 -15.71 2.71
N HIS A 293 23.94 -16.72 1.85
CA HIS A 293 25.21 -17.24 1.33
C HIS A 293 25.99 -16.20 0.49
N LEU A 294 25.32 -15.16 -0.03
CA LEU A 294 25.96 -14.08 -0.78
C LEU A 294 26.81 -13.17 0.12
N TYR A 295 26.46 -13.07 1.40
CA TYR A 295 26.96 -12.02 2.28
C TYR A 295 28.03 -12.53 3.25
N THR A 296 28.97 -11.67 3.61
CA THR A 296 29.94 -11.96 4.68
C THR A 296 29.24 -11.96 6.06
N PRO A 297 29.86 -12.54 7.12
CA PRO A 297 29.30 -12.50 8.47
C PRO A 297 28.98 -11.08 8.96
N ALA A 298 29.84 -10.10 8.67
CA ALA A 298 29.63 -8.70 9.03
C ALA A 298 28.44 -8.07 8.28
N GLN A 299 28.28 -8.39 6.99
CA GLN A 299 27.13 -7.94 6.20
C GLN A 299 25.83 -8.59 6.71
N ARG A 300 25.82 -9.88 7.03
CA ARG A 300 24.65 -10.55 7.63
C ARG A 300 24.24 -9.93 8.97
N ALA A 301 25.21 -9.58 9.80
CA ALA A 301 24.95 -8.88 11.07
C ALA A 301 24.33 -7.49 10.83
N ALA A 302 24.86 -6.73 9.86
CA ALA A 302 24.30 -5.43 9.48
C ALA A 302 22.88 -5.55 8.93
N ILE A 303 22.61 -6.53 8.06
CA ILE A 303 21.27 -6.81 7.53
C ILE A 303 20.30 -7.09 8.68
N ARG A 304 20.61 -8.05 9.56
CA ARG A 304 19.74 -8.45 10.67
C ARG A 304 19.42 -7.28 11.61
N ARG A 305 20.41 -6.40 11.83
CA ARG A 305 20.28 -5.25 12.72
C ARG A 305 19.60 -4.04 12.09
N HIS A 306 19.69 -3.86 10.78
CA HIS A 306 19.32 -2.59 10.15
C HIS A 306 18.22 -2.70 9.09
N ILE A 307 17.91 -3.90 8.61
CA ILE A 307 16.86 -4.13 7.63
C ILE A 307 15.65 -4.78 8.33
N PRO A 308 14.47 -4.14 8.30
CA PRO A 308 13.22 -4.78 8.73
C PRO A 308 12.91 -6.00 7.88
N TRP A 309 12.29 -7.01 8.47
CA TRP A 309 11.83 -8.19 7.73
C TRP A 309 10.90 -7.75 6.59
N THR A 310 11.27 -8.11 5.36
CA THR A 310 10.56 -7.68 4.15
C THR A 310 10.47 -8.88 3.21
N ARG A 311 9.29 -9.14 2.63
CA ARG A 311 9.09 -10.23 1.65
C ARG A 311 8.20 -9.76 0.50
N ARG A 312 8.37 -10.41 -0.65
CA ARG A 312 7.44 -10.29 -1.78
C ARG A 312 6.27 -11.25 -1.55
N VAL A 313 5.07 -10.71 -1.56
CA VAL A 313 3.85 -11.53 -1.59
C VAL A 313 3.70 -12.10 -3.01
N ARG A 314 3.47 -13.41 -3.11
CA ARG A 314 3.20 -14.11 -4.38
C ARG A 314 1.78 -14.69 -4.30
N PRO A 315 0.92 -14.46 -5.30
CA PRO A 315 -0.37 -15.13 -5.36
C PRO A 315 -0.17 -16.57 -5.83
N GLU A 316 -0.65 -17.52 -5.06
CA GLU A 316 -0.73 -18.93 -5.45
C GLU A 316 -2.00 -19.57 -4.91
N LEU A 317 -2.41 -20.69 -5.51
CA LEU A 317 -3.49 -21.50 -4.97
C LEU A 317 -2.92 -22.42 -3.91
N ALA A 318 -3.49 -22.37 -2.71
CA ALA A 318 -3.13 -23.29 -1.65
C ALA A 318 -3.56 -24.72 -2.03
N VAL A 319 -2.59 -25.62 -2.10
CA VAL A 319 -2.83 -27.05 -2.36
C VAL A 319 -2.84 -27.79 -1.02
N LEU A 320 -4.01 -28.31 -0.66
CA LEU A 320 -4.25 -28.95 0.64
C LEU A 320 -4.69 -30.42 0.43
N GLY A 321 -4.28 -31.30 1.36
CA GLY A 321 -4.64 -32.73 1.35
C GLY A 321 -4.84 -33.30 2.76
N GLY A 322 -4.77 -34.62 2.94
CA GLY A 322 -4.83 -35.23 4.28
C GLY A 322 -3.79 -34.59 5.20
N THR A 323 -4.23 -33.77 6.15
CA THR A 323 -3.36 -32.95 7.00
C THR A 323 -3.42 -33.52 8.43
N PRO A 324 -2.28 -33.82 9.07
CA PRO A 324 -2.26 -34.21 10.49
C PRO A 324 -2.72 -33.04 11.39
N GLU A 325 -3.07 -33.32 12.65
CA GLU A 325 -3.52 -32.26 13.57
C GLU A 325 -2.50 -31.13 13.76
N VAL A 326 -1.21 -31.44 13.63
CA VAL A 326 -0.08 -30.52 13.74
C VAL A 326 0.75 -30.64 12.47
N PHE A 327 0.94 -29.52 11.78
CA PHE A 327 1.74 -29.40 10.57
C PHE A 327 2.49 -28.07 10.55
N GLU A 328 3.46 -27.92 9.67
CA GLU A 328 4.11 -26.63 9.43
C GLU A 328 3.31 -25.85 8.38
N PRO A 329 2.75 -24.67 8.71
CA PRO A 329 1.96 -23.92 7.74
C PRO A 329 2.85 -23.38 6.61
N HIS A 330 2.56 -23.79 5.38
CA HIS A 330 3.29 -23.31 4.20
C HIS A 330 2.99 -21.85 3.85
N HIS A 331 1.79 -21.37 4.20
CA HIS A 331 1.31 -20.04 3.83
C HIS A 331 1.19 -19.17 5.08
N THR A 332 1.77 -17.96 5.04
CA THR A 332 1.61 -16.97 6.11
C THR A 332 0.22 -16.31 6.08
N VAL A 333 -0.37 -16.20 4.88
CA VAL A 333 -1.71 -15.65 4.67
C VAL A 333 -2.48 -16.56 3.72
N LEU A 334 -3.71 -16.94 4.08
CA LEU A 334 -4.65 -17.64 3.23
C LEU A 334 -5.90 -16.78 3.03
N VAL A 335 -6.44 -16.75 1.80
CA VAL A 335 -7.71 -16.08 1.51
C VAL A 335 -8.77 -17.14 1.35
N ASP A 336 -9.68 -17.23 2.31
CA ASP A 336 -10.72 -18.24 2.28
C ASP A 336 -11.90 -17.81 1.39
N ARG A 337 -12.24 -18.69 0.45
CA ARG A 337 -13.22 -18.44 -0.60
C ARG A 337 -14.29 -19.51 -0.69
N ILE A 338 -14.15 -20.62 0.04
CA ILE A 338 -15.02 -21.79 -0.17
C ILE A 338 -15.24 -22.64 1.09
N SER A 339 -14.61 -22.34 2.23
CA SER A 339 -14.77 -23.22 3.38
C SER A 339 -16.19 -23.28 3.94
N HIS A 340 -17.08 -22.32 3.64
CA HIS A 340 -18.54 -22.49 3.85
C HIS A 340 -19.09 -23.80 3.29
N GLU A 341 -18.75 -24.11 2.05
CA GLU A 341 -19.37 -25.22 1.33
C GLU A 341 -18.64 -26.54 1.58
N VAL A 342 -17.36 -26.47 1.97
CA VAL A 342 -16.48 -27.65 2.05
C VAL A 342 -15.89 -27.77 3.45
N PRO A 343 -16.49 -28.60 4.33
CA PRO A 343 -16.07 -28.76 5.74
C PRO A 343 -14.60 -29.12 5.94
N TYR A 344 -14.00 -29.87 5.00
CA TYR A 344 -12.59 -30.21 5.04
C TYR A 344 -11.68 -28.97 5.06
N TYR A 345 -11.91 -28.00 4.16
CA TYR A 345 -11.09 -26.77 4.13
C TYR A 345 -11.28 -25.98 5.42
N ARG A 346 -12.51 -25.91 5.94
CA ARG A 346 -12.80 -25.21 7.20
C ARG A 346 -12.00 -25.80 8.36
N ALA A 347 -12.00 -27.13 8.49
CA ALA A 347 -11.24 -27.81 9.53
C ALA A 347 -9.72 -27.54 9.41
N HIS A 348 -9.17 -27.63 8.19
CA HIS A 348 -7.77 -27.31 7.94
C HIS A 348 -7.43 -25.85 8.29
N LEU A 349 -8.26 -24.90 7.85
CA LEU A 349 -8.02 -23.47 8.04
C LEU A 349 -8.07 -23.08 9.53
N LYS A 350 -8.97 -23.65 10.32
CA LYS A 350 -9.01 -23.44 11.78
C LYS A 350 -7.69 -23.87 12.45
N SER A 351 -7.16 -25.04 12.07
CA SER A 351 -5.85 -25.48 12.54
C SER A 351 -4.71 -24.60 12.04
N ALA A 352 -4.76 -24.16 10.78
CA ALA A 352 -3.77 -23.23 10.22
C ALA A 352 -3.72 -21.91 11.00
N VAL A 353 -4.88 -21.35 11.37
CA VAL A 353 -4.98 -20.15 12.23
C VAL A 353 -4.30 -20.39 13.57
N LEU A 354 -4.60 -21.51 14.23
CA LEU A 354 -3.99 -21.87 15.51
C LEU A 354 -2.45 -22.00 15.41
N LEU A 355 -1.95 -22.45 14.27
CA LEU A 355 -0.51 -22.64 14.00
C LEU A 355 0.18 -21.36 13.49
N GLY A 356 -0.54 -20.24 13.40
CA GLY A 356 0.03 -18.91 13.11
C GLY A 356 -0.21 -18.38 11.70
N THR A 357 -0.97 -19.09 10.85
CA THR A 357 -1.41 -18.55 9.55
C THR A 357 -2.51 -17.52 9.75
N THR A 358 -2.41 -16.37 9.09
CA THR A 358 -3.53 -15.43 9.01
C THR A 358 -4.51 -15.93 7.93
N VAL A 359 -5.79 -16.10 8.27
CA VAL A 359 -6.83 -16.43 7.29
C VAL A 359 -7.76 -15.23 7.14
N ILE A 360 -7.90 -14.73 5.90
CA ILE A 360 -8.87 -13.70 5.54
C ILE A 360 -10.25 -14.33 5.45
N ASN A 361 -11.23 -13.73 6.12
CA ASN A 361 -12.50 -14.32 6.51
C ASN A 361 -12.31 -15.44 7.53
N ASP A 362 -12.60 -15.12 8.79
CA ASP A 362 -12.39 -15.99 9.92
C ASP A 362 -13.13 -17.35 9.74
N PRO A 363 -12.41 -18.48 9.62
CA PRO A 363 -13.03 -19.79 9.42
C PRO A 363 -13.81 -20.29 10.65
N PHE A 364 -13.64 -19.66 11.82
CA PHE A 364 -14.44 -19.92 13.01
C PHE A 364 -15.81 -19.26 12.90
N TRP A 365 -15.86 -18.01 12.46
CA TRP A 365 -17.12 -17.28 12.36
C TRP A 365 -18.06 -17.89 11.32
N TRP A 366 -17.49 -18.49 10.27
CA TRP A 366 -18.27 -19.10 9.20
C TRP A 366 -19.16 -20.28 9.63
N GLU A 367 -18.88 -20.92 10.76
CA GLU A 367 -19.71 -22.00 11.29
C GLU A 367 -20.86 -21.49 12.17
N ALA A 368 -20.68 -20.33 12.79
CA ALA A 368 -21.68 -19.73 13.67
C ALA A 368 -22.79 -18.99 12.90
N ASP A 369 -22.66 -18.87 11.58
CA ASP A 369 -23.45 -17.95 10.79
C ASP A 369 -24.71 -18.57 10.18
N GLU A 370 -25.85 -17.91 10.43
CA GLU A 370 -27.19 -18.38 10.11
C GLU A 370 -28.13 -17.19 9.84
N LYS A 371 -28.95 -17.28 8.78
CA LYS A 371 -29.81 -16.17 8.33
C LYS A 371 -30.77 -15.65 9.41
N PHE A 372 -31.30 -16.54 10.26
CA PHE A 372 -32.20 -16.12 11.36
C PHE A 372 -31.47 -15.33 12.45
N PHE A 373 -30.30 -15.81 12.89
CA PHE A 373 -29.48 -15.13 13.87
C PHE A 373 -29.07 -13.75 13.35
N GLU A 374 -28.62 -13.69 12.11
CA GLU A 374 -28.23 -12.47 11.42
C GLU A 374 -29.36 -11.44 11.32
N CYS A 375 -30.59 -11.85 11.00
CA CYS A 375 -31.74 -10.95 11.02
C CYS A 375 -31.99 -10.40 12.44
N THR A 376 -31.80 -11.24 13.46
CA THR A 376 -31.93 -10.83 14.87
C THR A 376 -30.84 -9.81 15.24
N LEU A 377 -29.60 -10.07 14.85
CA LEU A 377 -28.45 -9.19 15.05
C LEU A 377 -28.65 -7.84 14.34
N ALA A 378 -28.96 -7.86 13.05
CA ALA A 378 -29.17 -6.67 12.23
C ALA A 378 -30.26 -5.76 12.85
N ARG A 379 -31.39 -6.35 13.25
CA ARG A 379 -32.46 -5.62 13.92
C ARG A 379 -32.00 -5.03 15.26
N GLY A 380 -31.23 -5.78 16.05
CA GLY A 380 -30.62 -5.29 17.31
C GLY A 380 -29.64 -4.13 17.11
N LEU A 381 -28.95 -4.08 15.96
CA LEU A 381 -28.04 -3.01 15.56
C LEU A 381 -28.76 -1.82 14.90
N GLY A 382 -30.07 -1.88 14.74
CA GLY A 382 -30.87 -0.84 14.09
C GLY A 382 -30.81 -0.85 12.56
N VAL A 383 -30.32 -1.93 11.95
CA VAL A 383 -30.38 -2.16 10.49
C VAL A 383 -31.72 -2.83 10.16
N ALA A 384 -32.45 -2.28 9.20
CA ALA A 384 -33.75 -2.85 8.83
C ALA A 384 -33.56 -4.19 8.10
N VAL A 385 -34.37 -5.17 8.48
CA VAL A 385 -34.45 -6.50 7.87
C VAL A 385 -35.91 -6.93 7.79
N PRO A 386 -36.28 -7.78 6.81
CA PRO A 386 -37.65 -8.27 6.71
C PRO A 386 -38.07 -9.03 7.97
N LYS A 387 -39.37 -9.04 8.28
CA LYS A 387 -39.89 -9.87 9.38
C LYS A 387 -39.60 -11.33 9.10
N THR A 388 -38.94 -12.02 10.03
CA THR A 388 -38.40 -13.36 9.81
C THR A 388 -38.76 -14.26 10.99
N VAL A 389 -39.19 -15.47 10.70
CA VAL A 389 -39.51 -16.53 11.67
C VAL A 389 -38.68 -17.76 11.34
N VAL A 390 -38.00 -18.34 12.32
CA VAL A 390 -37.40 -19.68 12.18
C VAL A 390 -38.46 -20.74 12.45
N LEU A 391 -38.51 -21.76 11.61
CA LEU A 391 -39.45 -22.87 11.73
C LEU A 391 -38.72 -24.10 12.28
N PRO A 392 -39.35 -24.86 13.19
CA PRO A 392 -38.86 -26.19 13.52
C PRO A 392 -38.81 -27.10 12.29
N ASN A 393 -37.96 -28.12 12.31
CA ASN A 393 -37.76 -29.00 11.15
C ASN A 393 -38.99 -29.88 10.92
N LYS A 394 -39.26 -30.20 9.65
CA LYS A 394 -40.36 -31.11 9.29
C LYS A 394 -40.06 -32.56 9.71
N GLN A 395 -38.80 -32.98 9.57
CA GLN A 395 -38.30 -34.30 9.93
C GLN A 395 -37.02 -34.18 10.76
N TYR A 396 -36.69 -35.23 11.50
CA TYR A 396 -35.51 -35.31 12.34
C TYR A 396 -34.69 -36.56 11.99
N ILE A 397 -33.41 -36.58 12.37
CA ILE A 397 -32.58 -37.78 12.23
C ILE A 397 -33.14 -38.91 13.11
N PRO A 398 -32.91 -40.19 12.76
CA PRO A 398 -33.52 -41.34 13.44
C PRO A 398 -33.27 -41.41 14.95
N ASP A 399 -32.15 -40.85 15.44
CA ASP A 399 -31.77 -40.89 16.86
C ASP A 399 -32.54 -39.89 17.73
N ILE A 400 -33.34 -39.00 17.14
CA ILE A 400 -34.16 -38.05 17.89
C ILE A 400 -35.48 -38.70 18.28
N ASP A 401 -35.66 -38.96 19.58
CA ASP A 401 -36.94 -39.40 20.15
C ASP A 401 -37.96 -38.27 20.17
N HIS A 402 -39.03 -38.39 19.38
CA HIS A 402 -40.07 -37.36 19.25
C HIS A 402 -40.84 -37.09 20.55
N VAL A 403 -40.98 -38.08 21.45
CA VAL A 403 -41.74 -37.94 22.69
C VAL A 403 -40.85 -37.36 23.79
N ARG A 404 -39.59 -37.79 23.87
CA ARG A 404 -38.67 -37.37 24.94
C ARG A 404 -37.90 -36.11 24.58
N SER A 405 -37.33 -36.04 23.38
CA SER A 405 -36.44 -34.96 22.96
C SER A 405 -37.19 -33.72 22.53
N LEU A 406 -38.39 -33.85 21.95
CA LEU A 406 -39.17 -32.73 21.40
C LEU A 406 -40.38 -32.33 22.27
N ARG A 407 -40.44 -32.76 23.54
CA ARG A 407 -41.57 -32.54 24.45
C ARG A 407 -41.95 -31.07 24.70
N ASN A 408 -41.02 -30.14 24.47
CA ASN A 408 -41.19 -28.70 24.63
C ASN A 408 -41.26 -27.97 23.28
N LEU A 409 -41.31 -28.71 22.17
CA LEU A 409 -41.50 -28.15 20.84
C LEU A 409 -42.99 -28.04 20.56
N GLN A 410 -43.46 -26.81 20.32
CA GLN A 410 -44.87 -26.56 20.01
C GLN A 410 -45.23 -27.18 18.65
N PHE A 411 -46.11 -28.20 18.67
CA PHE A 411 -46.70 -28.79 17.46
C PHE A 411 -48.16 -29.23 17.72
N PRO A 412 -49.06 -29.12 16.72
CA PRO A 412 -48.86 -28.52 15.39
C PRO A 412 -48.54 -27.01 15.46
N LEU A 413 -47.93 -26.48 14.40
CA LEU A 413 -47.58 -25.06 14.32
C LEU A 413 -48.85 -24.22 14.10
N ASP A 414 -48.89 -23.04 14.73
CA ASP A 414 -49.93 -22.03 14.52
C ASP A 414 -49.56 -21.19 13.28
N TRP A 415 -49.98 -21.67 12.11
CA TRP A 415 -49.64 -21.06 10.82
C TRP A 415 -50.27 -19.68 10.65
N GLU A 416 -51.49 -19.50 11.14
CA GLU A 416 -52.19 -18.21 11.14
C GLU A 416 -51.39 -17.15 11.90
N HIS A 417 -50.87 -17.47 13.09
CA HIS A 417 -50.04 -16.56 13.87
C HIS A 417 -48.71 -16.23 13.16
N ILE A 418 -48.03 -17.25 12.62
CA ILE A 418 -46.75 -17.09 11.90
C ILE A 418 -46.93 -16.18 10.66
N VAL A 419 -48.00 -16.38 9.90
CA VAL A 419 -48.30 -15.59 8.70
C VAL A 419 -48.81 -14.19 9.06
N ALA A 420 -49.56 -14.03 10.15
CA ALA A 420 -49.95 -12.70 10.64
C ALA A 420 -48.73 -11.83 10.98
N TYR A 421 -47.62 -12.43 11.44
CA TYR A 421 -46.37 -11.71 11.69
C TYR A 421 -45.61 -11.38 10.40
N THR A 422 -45.36 -12.37 9.55
CA THR A 422 -44.53 -12.23 8.34
C THR A 422 -45.24 -11.51 7.19
N GLY A 423 -46.56 -11.62 7.11
CA GLY A 423 -47.36 -11.18 5.97
C GLY A 423 -47.27 -12.16 4.78
N MET A 424 -48.00 -11.84 3.71
CA MET A 424 -47.94 -12.54 2.42
C MET A 424 -47.84 -11.53 1.27
N PRO A 425 -47.09 -11.84 0.19
CA PRO A 425 -46.31 -13.07 -0.01
C PRO A 425 -45.10 -13.15 0.95
N ALA A 426 -44.60 -14.37 1.16
CA ALA A 426 -43.46 -14.65 2.01
C ALA A 426 -42.46 -15.59 1.30
N VAL A 427 -41.22 -15.59 1.75
CA VAL A 427 -40.14 -16.44 1.23
C VAL A 427 -39.80 -17.49 2.27
N LEU A 428 -40.05 -18.76 1.95
CA LEU A 428 -39.58 -19.91 2.71
C LEU A 428 -38.21 -20.34 2.15
N LYS A 429 -37.16 -20.30 2.97
CA LYS A 429 -35.80 -20.65 2.54
C LYS A 429 -34.99 -21.34 3.65
N PRO A 430 -33.96 -22.12 3.32
CA PRO A 430 -33.09 -22.73 4.34
C PRO A 430 -32.39 -21.66 5.18
N ASN A 431 -32.29 -21.90 6.50
CA ASN A 431 -31.61 -21.02 7.46
C ASN A 431 -30.10 -20.89 7.14
N THR A 432 -29.51 -21.95 6.59
CA THR A 432 -28.11 -22.01 6.16
C THR A 432 -27.98 -22.36 4.67
N GLY A 433 -26.85 -22.02 4.07
CA GLY A 433 -26.56 -22.30 2.65
C GLY A 433 -27.05 -21.22 1.67
N GLY A 434 -26.66 -21.36 0.40
CA GLY A 434 -26.87 -20.37 -0.66
C GLY A 434 -27.27 -20.97 -2.01
N GLY A 435 -27.26 -20.15 -3.06
CA GLY A 435 -27.46 -20.60 -4.44
C GLY A 435 -28.90 -20.92 -4.84
N TRP A 436 -29.90 -20.30 -4.19
CA TRP A 436 -31.33 -20.44 -4.51
C TRP A 436 -31.92 -21.85 -4.42
N LYS A 437 -31.21 -22.79 -3.77
CA LYS A 437 -31.71 -24.15 -3.52
C LYS A 437 -32.79 -24.15 -2.44
N ASP A 438 -33.92 -24.81 -2.72
CA ASP A 438 -35.06 -24.95 -1.81
C ASP A 438 -35.65 -23.62 -1.31
N VAL A 439 -35.64 -22.60 -2.18
CA VAL A 439 -36.26 -21.30 -1.91
C VAL A 439 -37.63 -21.25 -2.58
N PHE A 440 -38.67 -20.98 -1.80
CA PHE A 440 -40.06 -20.92 -2.25
C PHE A 440 -40.63 -19.54 -1.95
N ILE A 441 -41.31 -18.94 -2.92
CA ILE A 441 -42.15 -17.75 -2.70
C ILE A 441 -43.58 -18.25 -2.58
N VAL A 442 -44.20 -18.02 -1.43
CA VAL A 442 -45.53 -18.52 -1.08
C VAL A 442 -46.51 -17.37 -0.93
N HIS A 443 -47.73 -17.56 -1.42
CA HIS A 443 -48.78 -16.54 -1.44
C HIS A 443 -49.99 -16.91 -0.56
N SER A 444 -50.00 -18.13 -0.01
CA SER A 444 -51.07 -18.66 0.83
C SER A 444 -50.51 -19.59 1.91
N ILE A 445 -51.30 -19.89 2.94
CA ILE A 445 -50.93 -20.84 4.00
C ILE A 445 -50.80 -22.26 3.41
N GLU A 446 -51.65 -22.62 2.45
CA GLU A 446 -51.64 -23.91 1.78
C GLU A 446 -50.34 -24.12 0.98
N GLU A 447 -49.88 -23.09 0.25
CA GLU A 447 -48.58 -23.12 -0.45
C GLU A 447 -47.42 -23.24 0.55
N LEU A 448 -47.48 -22.50 1.67
CA LEU A 448 -46.47 -22.56 2.73
C LEU A 448 -46.35 -23.97 3.32
N ILE A 449 -47.45 -24.59 3.71
CA ILE A 449 -47.46 -25.94 4.27
C ILE A 449 -46.94 -26.95 3.25
N THR A 450 -47.39 -26.84 2.00
CA THR A 450 -46.95 -27.73 0.90
C THR A 450 -45.45 -27.63 0.66
N ALA A 451 -44.89 -26.42 0.70
CA ALA A 451 -43.45 -26.20 0.56
C ALA A 451 -42.69 -26.71 1.80
N PHE A 452 -43.19 -26.42 3.00
CA PHE A 452 -42.59 -26.85 4.27
C PHE A 452 -42.55 -28.38 4.41
N ASP A 453 -43.56 -29.09 3.95
CA ASP A 453 -43.61 -30.55 4.02
C ASP A 453 -42.52 -31.24 3.18
N GLN A 454 -41.93 -30.53 2.22
CA GLN A 454 -40.86 -31.01 1.34
C GLN A 454 -39.45 -30.75 1.89
N THR A 455 -39.30 -30.05 3.02
CA THR A 455 -37.99 -29.56 3.49
C THR A 455 -37.20 -30.58 4.30
N GLY A 456 -37.85 -31.69 4.71
CA GLY A 456 -37.21 -32.79 5.42
C GLY A 456 -36.54 -32.33 6.71
N THR A 457 -35.24 -32.60 6.82
CA THR A 457 -34.43 -32.28 8.03
C THR A 457 -33.83 -30.88 8.03
N LYS A 458 -34.13 -30.04 7.03
CA LYS A 458 -33.59 -28.67 6.94
C LYS A 458 -34.32 -27.75 7.92
N THR A 459 -33.56 -26.93 8.64
CA THR A 459 -34.10 -25.79 9.36
C THR A 459 -34.43 -24.68 8.37
N MET A 460 -35.68 -24.23 8.39
CA MET A 460 -36.19 -23.23 7.44
C MET A 460 -36.48 -21.92 8.15
N ILE A 461 -36.42 -20.83 7.39
CA ILE A 461 -36.93 -19.52 7.80
C ILE A 461 -38.05 -19.09 6.86
N LEU A 462 -39.11 -18.51 7.42
CA LEU A 462 -40.14 -17.80 6.69
C LEU A 462 -39.90 -16.30 6.84
N GLN A 463 -39.75 -15.60 5.72
CA GLN A 463 -39.35 -14.20 5.69
C GLN A 463 -40.34 -13.36 4.88
N GLU A 464 -40.73 -12.19 5.37
CA GLU A 464 -41.53 -11.19 4.64
C GLU A 464 -40.92 -10.94 3.27
N PHE A 465 -41.74 -10.99 2.22
CA PHE A 465 -41.32 -10.57 0.89
C PHE A 465 -41.33 -9.03 0.83
N ILE A 466 -40.17 -8.44 0.57
CA ILE A 466 -40.06 -7.00 0.30
C ILE A 466 -40.21 -6.80 -1.20
N ASP A 467 -41.28 -6.13 -1.63
CA ASP A 467 -41.37 -5.60 -3.00
C ASP A 467 -40.59 -4.28 -3.09
N TRP A 468 -39.61 -4.19 -3.98
CA TRP A 468 -38.58 -3.14 -3.93
C TRP A 468 -38.59 -2.21 -5.14
N ASP A 469 -38.27 -0.94 -4.90
CA ASP A 469 -38.12 0.11 -5.89
C ASP A 469 -36.70 0.15 -6.49
N ASP A 470 -35.70 -0.18 -5.66
CA ASP A 470 -34.28 -0.24 -6.02
C ASP A 470 -33.61 -1.40 -5.27
N TYR A 471 -32.46 -1.86 -5.75
CA TYR A 471 -31.73 -2.98 -5.15
C TYR A 471 -30.24 -2.73 -5.21
N VAL A 472 -29.58 -2.75 -4.06
CA VAL A 472 -28.19 -2.34 -3.89
C VAL A 472 -27.39 -3.50 -3.32
N ARG A 473 -26.28 -3.86 -3.97
CA ARG A 473 -25.27 -4.76 -3.42
C ARG A 473 -24.02 -3.97 -3.04
N CYS A 474 -23.63 -4.04 -1.79
CA CYS A 474 -22.39 -3.47 -1.27
C CYS A 474 -21.29 -4.53 -1.30
N ILE A 475 -20.19 -4.26 -2.02
CA ILE A 475 -18.96 -5.04 -1.89
C ILE A 475 -18.16 -4.49 -0.72
N CYS A 476 -17.86 -5.34 0.26
CA CYS A 476 -17.19 -4.96 1.50
C CYS A 476 -15.77 -5.57 1.52
N VAL A 477 -14.75 -4.74 1.77
CA VAL A 477 -13.35 -5.20 1.92
C VAL A 477 -12.70 -4.51 3.12
N GLY A 478 -11.98 -5.29 3.93
CA GLY A 478 -11.30 -4.86 5.15
C GLY A 478 -12.22 -4.23 6.19
N ARG A 479 -13.53 -4.55 6.16
CA ARG A 479 -14.61 -3.95 6.97
C ARG A 479 -14.78 -2.43 6.82
N LYS A 480 -14.04 -1.79 5.91
CA LYS A 480 -13.95 -0.31 5.82
C LYS A 480 -14.31 0.19 4.43
N ASP A 481 -13.80 -0.49 3.42
CA ASP A 481 -13.99 -0.14 2.02
C ASP A 481 -15.29 -0.76 1.53
N ILE A 482 -16.35 0.04 1.54
CA ILE A 482 -17.69 -0.37 1.12
C ILE A 482 -18.01 0.30 -0.22
N LEU A 483 -18.31 -0.52 -1.22
CA LEU A 483 -18.71 -0.07 -2.56
C LEU A 483 -20.16 -0.50 -2.86
N PRO A 484 -21.14 0.41 -2.68
CA PRO A 484 -22.52 0.17 -3.12
C PRO A 484 -22.62 0.20 -4.64
N ILE A 485 -23.29 -0.80 -5.22
CA ILE A 485 -23.55 -0.91 -6.66
C ILE A 485 -25.01 -1.33 -6.84
N ARG A 486 -25.73 -0.68 -7.77
CA ARG A 486 -27.07 -1.16 -8.16
C ARG A 486 -26.97 -2.56 -8.74
N TYR A 487 -27.81 -3.46 -8.24
CA TYR A 487 -27.73 -4.88 -8.54
C TYR A 487 -29.11 -5.43 -8.92
N SER A 488 -29.21 -6.12 -10.04
CA SER A 488 -30.45 -6.78 -10.47
C SER A 488 -30.36 -8.30 -10.24
N PRO A 489 -30.94 -8.85 -9.17
CA PRO A 489 -30.82 -10.26 -8.83
C PRO A 489 -31.47 -11.19 -9.87
N ARG A 490 -32.47 -10.69 -10.61
CA ARG A 490 -33.22 -11.44 -11.64
C ARG A 490 -32.58 -11.39 -13.03
N ALA A 491 -31.60 -10.53 -13.26
CA ALA A 491 -30.95 -10.40 -14.56
C ALA A 491 -29.95 -11.55 -14.84
N PRO A 492 -29.61 -11.80 -16.13
CA PRO A 492 -28.46 -12.61 -16.50
C PRO A 492 -27.19 -12.14 -15.77
N PHE A 493 -26.28 -13.08 -15.46
CA PHE A 493 -25.14 -12.84 -14.56
C PHE A 493 -24.31 -11.60 -14.95
N GLU A 494 -24.05 -11.44 -16.24
CA GLU A 494 -23.30 -10.35 -16.86
C GLU A 494 -23.98 -8.97 -16.76
N GLU A 495 -25.30 -8.94 -16.56
CA GLU A 495 -26.12 -7.73 -16.48
C GLU A 495 -26.52 -7.36 -15.05
N ARG A 496 -26.22 -8.22 -14.06
CA ARG A 496 -26.64 -7.97 -12.69
C ARG A 496 -26.02 -6.70 -12.10
N TYR A 497 -24.80 -6.34 -12.48
CA TYR A 497 -24.12 -5.13 -11.98
C TYR A 497 -24.38 -3.93 -12.89
N GLN A 498 -25.19 -2.97 -12.41
CA GLN A 498 -25.62 -1.81 -13.20
C GLN A 498 -24.70 -0.60 -12.99
N ILE A 499 -23.47 -0.69 -13.49
CA ILE A 499 -22.44 0.36 -13.29
C ILE A 499 -22.76 1.72 -13.94
N SER A 500 -23.64 1.75 -14.94
CA SER A 500 -24.06 2.99 -15.62
C SER A 500 -25.05 3.83 -14.81
N GLN A 501 -25.59 3.28 -13.71
CA GLN A 501 -26.52 3.96 -12.81
C GLN A 501 -25.97 3.91 -11.38
N PRO A 502 -25.00 4.77 -11.03
CA PRO A 502 -24.37 4.74 -9.72
C PRO A 502 -25.38 5.03 -8.58
N VAL A 503 -25.16 4.39 -7.43
CA VAL A 503 -25.87 4.71 -6.19
C VAL A 503 -25.29 6.02 -5.64
N GLU A 504 -26.11 7.04 -5.46
CA GLU A 504 -25.67 8.39 -5.09
C GLU A 504 -26.48 8.95 -3.92
N GLY A 505 -26.01 10.07 -3.34
CA GLY A 505 -26.70 10.80 -2.28
C GLY A 505 -26.93 10.00 -1.00
N ALA A 506 -28.04 10.28 -0.31
CA ALA A 506 -28.40 9.68 0.97
C ALA A 506 -28.52 8.15 0.91
N LEU A 507 -29.00 7.60 -0.22
CA LEU A 507 -29.09 6.15 -0.42
C LEU A 507 -27.70 5.49 -0.33
N ARG A 508 -26.69 6.10 -0.95
CA ARG A 508 -25.30 5.62 -0.92
C ARG A 508 -24.73 5.68 0.50
N GLU A 509 -24.95 6.80 1.19
CA GLU A 509 -24.44 7.01 2.54
C GLU A 509 -25.05 6.01 3.54
N HIS A 510 -26.36 5.77 3.45
CA HIS A 510 -27.06 4.79 4.28
C HIS A 510 -26.60 3.36 3.97
N ALA A 511 -26.50 2.99 2.69
CA ALA A 511 -26.01 1.66 2.29
C ALA A 511 -24.58 1.38 2.81
N ILE A 512 -23.70 2.39 2.80
CA ILE A 512 -22.34 2.27 3.35
C ILE A 512 -22.38 2.09 4.86
N LYS A 513 -23.17 2.91 5.55
CA LYS A 513 -23.29 2.86 7.01
C LYS A 513 -23.80 1.50 7.46
N ASP A 514 -24.93 1.05 6.94
CA ASP A 514 -25.59 -0.17 7.38
C ASP A 514 -24.75 -1.41 7.01
N ALA A 515 -24.17 -1.45 5.80
CA ALA A 515 -23.26 -2.53 5.42
C ALA A 515 -22.02 -2.57 6.33
N ARG A 516 -21.43 -1.42 6.67
CA ARG A 516 -20.30 -1.35 7.61
C ARG A 516 -20.69 -1.87 8.99
N THR A 517 -21.84 -1.45 9.51
CA THR A 517 -22.36 -1.91 10.81
C THR A 517 -22.50 -3.43 10.84
N LEU A 518 -23.03 -4.04 9.77
CA LEU A 518 -23.17 -5.50 9.67
C LEU A 518 -21.81 -6.20 9.62
N VAL A 519 -20.91 -5.82 8.70
CA VAL A 519 -19.62 -6.51 8.54
C VAL A 519 -18.66 -6.29 9.71
N GLU A 520 -18.77 -5.17 10.44
CA GLU A 520 -18.02 -4.95 11.68
C GLU A 520 -18.52 -5.88 12.79
N ALA A 521 -19.83 -6.02 12.94
CA ALA A 521 -20.45 -6.89 13.96
C ALA A 521 -20.22 -8.38 13.66
N LEU A 522 -20.30 -8.77 12.38
CA LEU A 522 -20.06 -10.13 11.91
C LEU A 522 -18.58 -10.44 11.68
N GLY A 523 -17.69 -9.45 11.78
CA GLY A 523 -16.25 -9.68 11.65
C GLY A 523 -15.78 -10.21 10.27
N TYR A 524 -16.54 -9.98 9.19
CA TYR A 524 -16.14 -10.39 7.85
C TYR A 524 -15.13 -9.42 7.21
N ASP A 525 -13.95 -9.92 6.84
CA ASP A 525 -12.94 -9.11 6.16
C ASP A 525 -13.34 -8.82 4.71
N MET A 526 -14.02 -9.75 4.05
CA MET A 526 -14.63 -9.58 2.74
C MET A 526 -16.06 -10.11 2.79
N ASP A 527 -17.01 -9.37 2.22
CA ASP A 527 -18.42 -9.76 2.18
C ASP A 527 -19.20 -9.03 1.08
N THR A 528 -20.41 -9.50 0.78
CA THR A 528 -21.41 -8.70 0.08
C THR A 528 -22.69 -8.57 0.87
N VAL A 529 -23.10 -7.32 1.09
CA VAL A 529 -24.37 -6.98 1.77
C VAL A 529 -25.36 -6.48 0.73
N GLU A 530 -26.52 -7.11 0.64
CA GLU A 530 -27.59 -6.77 -0.29
C GLU A 530 -28.78 -6.12 0.41
N PHE A 531 -29.24 -5.01 -0.16
CA PHE A 531 -30.38 -4.24 0.31
C PHE A 531 -31.46 -4.17 -0.75
N ALA A 532 -32.68 -4.55 -0.38
CA ALA A 532 -33.89 -4.18 -1.09
C ALA A 532 -34.39 -2.83 -0.56
N VAL A 533 -34.61 -1.87 -1.46
CA VAL A 533 -35.05 -0.52 -1.10
C VAL A 533 -36.55 -0.40 -1.34
N ARG A 534 -37.33 -0.13 -0.29
CA ARG A 534 -38.78 0.09 -0.40
C ARG A 534 -39.15 1.38 0.31
N GLY A 535 -39.70 2.36 -0.42
CA GLY A 535 -40.10 3.64 0.15
C GLY A 535 -38.94 4.38 0.84
N GLY A 536 -37.71 4.23 0.33
CA GLY A 536 -36.49 4.85 0.89
C GLY A 536 -35.85 4.11 2.07
N VAL A 537 -36.44 3.01 2.55
CA VAL A 537 -35.86 2.16 3.61
C VAL A 537 -35.05 1.04 2.99
N LEU A 538 -33.82 0.82 3.48
CA LEU A 538 -32.93 -0.26 3.04
C LEU A 538 -33.13 -1.49 3.93
N TYR A 539 -33.78 -2.51 3.40
CA TYR A 539 -33.92 -3.80 4.08
C TYR A 539 -32.75 -4.71 3.68
N ALA A 540 -31.92 -5.13 4.62
CA ALA A 540 -30.86 -6.10 4.34
C ALA A 540 -31.51 -7.48 4.08
N ILE A 541 -31.30 -8.03 2.88
CA ILE A 541 -31.95 -9.25 2.40
C ILE A 541 -31.00 -10.45 2.39
N ASP A 542 -29.76 -10.22 2.00
CA ASP A 542 -28.70 -11.23 1.93
C ASP A 542 -27.36 -10.57 2.23
N PHE A 543 -26.72 -10.98 3.32
CA PHE A 543 -25.44 -10.44 3.76
C PHE A 543 -24.53 -11.54 4.32
N LEU A 544 -24.76 -12.76 3.81
CA LEU A 544 -24.00 -13.97 4.11
C LEU A 544 -23.24 -14.39 2.85
N ASN A 545 -22.35 -13.54 2.35
CA ASN A 545 -21.58 -13.86 1.16
C ASN A 545 -20.13 -13.38 1.24
N PRO A 546 -19.33 -13.99 2.13
CA PRO A 546 -17.92 -13.66 2.29
C PRO A 546 -17.04 -14.10 1.09
N ALA A 547 -17.63 -14.74 0.09
CA ALA A 547 -16.99 -15.14 -1.15
C ALA A 547 -17.59 -14.43 -2.39
N PRO A 548 -17.58 -13.08 -2.49
CA PRO A 548 -18.20 -12.33 -3.59
C PRO A 548 -17.83 -12.88 -4.97
N ALA A 549 -18.82 -13.26 -5.78
CA ALA A 549 -18.60 -13.57 -7.18
C ALA A 549 -18.35 -12.27 -7.97
N CYS A 550 -17.08 -11.93 -8.21
CA CYS A 550 -16.67 -10.75 -8.98
C CYS A 550 -15.91 -11.17 -10.26
N THR A 551 -16.23 -10.53 -11.38
CA THR A 551 -15.44 -10.66 -12.62
C THR A 551 -14.55 -9.44 -12.80
N ARG A 552 -13.50 -9.55 -13.62
CA ARG A 552 -12.56 -8.45 -13.93
C ARG A 552 -13.23 -7.17 -14.47
N ARG A 553 -14.46 -7.28 -14.98
CA ARG A 553 -15.24 -6.18 -15.57
C ARG A 553 -16.01 -5.38 -14.50
N THR A 554 -16.39 -6.00 -13.39
CA THR A 554 -17.19 -5.39 -12.31
C THR A 554 -16.33 -4.72 -11.22
N SER A 555 -15.00 -4.94 -11.23
CA SER A 555 -14.06 -4.43 -10.23
C SER A 555 -13.36 -3.10 -10.60
N ARG A 556 -13.74 -2.45 -11.70
CA ARG A 556 -13.17 -1.14 -12.06
C ARG A 556 -13.96 -0.03 -11.35
N PRO A 557 -13.30 0.84 -10.56
CA PRO A 557 -13.96 2.02 -10.03
C PRO A 557 -14.44 2.92 -11.19
N PRO A 558 -15.58 3.62 -11.05
CA PRO A 558 -15.99 4.60 -12.03
C PRO A 558 -14.90 5.67 -12.18
N PRO A 559 -14.68 6.21 -13.41
CA PRO A 559 -13.70 7.26 -13.61
C PRO A 559 -14.03 8.44 -12.71
N THR A 560 -13.09 8.79 -11.83
CA THR A 560 -13.20 10.00 -11.01
C THR A 560 -13.20 11.19 -11.96
N ARG A 561 -14.34 11.89 -12.07
CA ARG A 561 -14.37 13.24 -12.65
C ARG A 561 -13.56 14.14 -11.72
N ARG A 562 -12.26 14.28 -11.98
CA ARG A 562 -11.48 15.39 -11.42
C ARG A 562 -12.07 16.67 -12.02
N GLY A 563 -12.57 17.54 -11.14
CA GLY A 563 -13.00 18.89 -11.49
C GLY A 563 -11.88 19.62 -12.25
N ARG A 564 -12.30 20.38 -13.26
CA ARG A 564 -11.44 21.30 -14.00
C ARG A 564 -10.88 22.39 -13.10
#